data_AF-A0A6C7C811-F1
#
_entry.id   AF-A0A6C7C811-F1
#
_cell.length_a   1.000
_cell.length_b   1.000
_cell.length_c   1.000
_cell.angle_alpha   90.00
_cell.angle_beta   90.00
_cell.angle_gamma   90.00
#
_symmetry.space_group_name_H-M   'P 1'
#
loop_
_entity.id
_entity.type
_entity.pdbx_description
1 polymer ?
#
loop_
_entity_poly.entity_id
_entity_poly.type
_entity_poly.pdbx_seq_one_letter_code
_entity_poly.pdbx_strand_id
1 'polypeptide(L)'
;MPSGPGWYRENGSGDRIWYGRLCIEFTADGGLSPAELRVIRLLLKGYTTGEIAGLCSRSIKTISAQKNSAFRRLGVSNDATLLSTLLLHGTVTVYTGLNLNEPGK
;
A
#
# COMPACT_ATOMS: atom_id res chain seq x y z
N MET A 1 19.49 -11.18 -15.66
CA MET A 1 19.72 -11.69 -14.29
C MET A 1 19.28 -10.61 -13.31
N PRO A 2 18.25 -10.82 -12.47
CA PRO A 2 17.80 -9.77 -11.56
C PRO A 2 18.62 -9.80 -10.26
N SER A 3 19.19 -8.66 -9.90
CA SER A 3 19.96 -8.41 -8.68
C SER A 3 19.18 -7.39 -7.85
N GLY A 4 18.31 -7.85 -6.95
CA GLY A 4 17.52 -7.03 -6.05
C GLY A 4 17.13 -7.81 -4.80
N PRO A 5 16.91 -7.16 -3.64
CA PRO A 5 16.66 -7.84 -2.37
C PRO A 5 15.39 -8.71 -2.47
N GLY A 6 15.58 -10.02 -2.31
CA GLY A 6 14.61 -11.06 -2.61
C GLY A 6 13.53 -11.25 -1.56
N TRP A 7 12.59 -10.31 -1.45
CA TRP A 7 11.40 -10.46 -0.60
C TRP A 7 10.07 -10.26 -1.34
N TYR A 8 9.90 -10.80 -2.54
CA TYR A 8 8.55 -10.94 -3.15
C TYR A 8 8.21 -12.40 -3.40
N ARG A 9 8.09 -13.20 -2.34
CA ARG A 9 7.36 -14.47 -2.42
C ARG A 9 5.91 -14.18 -2.02
N GLU A 10 5.07 -13.97 -3.03
CA GLU A 10 3.62 -13.87 -2.89
C GLU A 10 3.07 -15.22 -2.45
N ASN A 11 2.95 -15.46 -1.14
CA ASN A 11 2.19 -16.58 -0.61
C ASN A 11 1.51 -16.15 0.70
N GLY A 12 0.18 -16.00 0.67
CA GLY A 12 -0.69 -16.01 1.85
C GLY A 12 -1.13 -14.65 2.40
N SER A 13 -2.37 -14.26 2.08
CA SER A 13 -3.37 -13.53 2.88
C SER A 13 -3.04 -12.21 3.62
N GLY A 14 -1.82 -11.68 3.58
CA GLY A 14 -1.48 -10.42 4.25
C GLY A 14 -0.71 -9.53 3.31
N ASP A 15 -1.36 -8.51 2.79
CA ASP A 15 -0.75 -7.49 1.95
C ASP A 15 0.18 -6.66 2.83
N ARG A 16 1.43 -7.15 2.99
CA ARG A 16 2.45 -6.57 3.86
C ARG A 16 3.56 -5.93 3.03
N ILE A 17 3.88 -4.67 3.33
CA ILE A 17 4.95 -3.90 2.71
C ILE A 17 6.06 -3.70 3.73
N TRP A 18 7.28 -4.17 3.41
CA TRP A 18 8.44 -4.05 4.27
C TRP A 18 9.32 -2.85 3.86
N TYR A 19 9.65 -2.03 4.84
CA TYR A 19 10.53 -0.87 4.77
C TYR A 19 11.66 -1.02 5.80
N GLY A 20 12.62 -1.90 5.51
CA GLY A 20 13.70 -2.22 6.44
C GLY A 20 13.17 -2.83 7.74
N ARG A 21 13.20 -2.07 8.84
CA ARG A 21 12.67 -2.47 10.16
C ARG A 21 11.19 -2.14 10.36
N LEU A 22 10.53 -1.57 9.36
CA LEU A 22 9.13 -1.16 9.41
C LEU A 22 8.31 -2.09 8.50
N CYS A 23 7.14 -2.54 8.96
CA CYS A 23 6.21 -3.37 8.20
C CYS A 23 4.85 -2.71 8.20
N ILE A 24 4.22 -2.59 7.04
CA ILE A 24 2.90 -2.01 6.84
C ILE A 24 1.97 -3.14 6.38
N GLU A 25 0.95 -3.48 7.15
CA GLU A 25 -0.03 -4.51 6.83
C GLU A 25 -1.40 -3.90 6.53
N PHE A 26 -2.00 -4.25 5.39
CA PHE A 26 -3.40 -3.89 5.12
C PHE A 26 -4.32 -4.92 5.78
N THR A 27 -5.01 -4.50 6.83
CA THR A 27 -5.92 -5.32 7.63
C THR A 27 -7.37 -5.24 7.15
N ALA A 28 -7.73 -4.20 6.40
CA ALA A 28 -9.07 -4.02 5.85
C ALA A 28 -9.05 -3.29 4.50
N ASP A 29 -10.18 -3.31 3.78
CA ASP A 29 -10.40 -2.56 2.54
C ASP A 29 -10.86 -1.11 2.79
N GLY A 30 -11.25 -0.77 4.02
CA GLY A 30 -11.63 0.59 4.41
C GLY A 30 -12.78 1.17 3.59
N GLY A 31 -13.60 0.33 2.94
CA GLY A 31 -14.69 0.77 2.06
C GLY A 31 -14.24 1.24 0.68
N LEU A 32 -13.01 0.91 0.25
CA LEU A 32 -12.48 1.19 -1.08
C LEU A 32 -12.87 0.09 -2.07
N SER A 33 -13.05 0.48 -3.33
CA SER A 33 -13.17 -0.47 -4.43
C SER A 33 -11.84 -1.21 -4.67
N PRO A 34 -11.85 -2.46 -5.18
CA PRO A 34 -10.61 -3.19 -5.49
C PRO A 34 -9.63 -2.42 -6.37
N ALA A 35 -10.13 -1.59 -7.28
CA ALA A 35 -9.31 -0.75 -8.14
C ALA A 35 -8.63 0.40 -7.36
N GLU A 36 -9.39 1.06 -6.48
CA GLU A 36 -8.89 2.13 -5.62
C GLU A 36 -7.82 1.58 -4.67
N LEU A 37 -8.13 0.46 -4.03
CA LEU A 37 -7.25 -0.24 -3.12
C LEU A 37 -5.94 -0.63 -3.81
N ARG A 38 -6.00 -1.13 -5.05
CA ARG A 38 -4.81 -1.44 -5.84
C ARG A 38 -3.93 -0.22 -6.13
N VAL A 39 -4.52 0.93 -6.43
CA VAL A 39 -3.76 2.19 -6.60
C VAL A 39 -3.11 2.62 -5.28
N ILE A 40 -3.85 2.60 -4.17
CA ILE A 40 -3.34 2.94 -2.84
C ILE A 40 -2.19 2.02 -2.42
N ARG A 41 -2.32 0.71 -2.64
CA ARG A 41 -1.25 -0.27 -2.37
C ARG A 41 0.03 0.04 -3.11
N LEU A 42 -0.08 0.36 -4.40
CA LEU A 42 1.09 0.66 -5.21
C LEU A 42 1.71 2.00 -4.82
N LEU A 43 0.91 3.03 -4.53
CA LEU A 43 1.40 4.29 -3.97
C LEU A 43 2.15 4.07 -2.65
N LEU A 44 1.59 3.25 -1.76
CA LEU A 44 2.21 2.88 -0.49
C LEU A 44 3.42 1.97 -0.63
N LYS A 45 3.67 1.36 -1.80
CA LYS A 45 4.93 0.67 -2.14
C LYS A 45 5.98 1.62 -2.73
N GLY A 46 5.62 2.89 -2.96
CA GLY A 46 6.50 3.91 -3.55
C GLY A 46 6.40 4.04 -5.07
N TYR A 47 5.44 3.39 -5.74
CA TYR A 47 5.24 3.57 -7.17
C TYR A 47 4.60 4.92 -7.49
N THR A 48 5.07 5.56 -8.56
CA THR A 48 4.46 6.77 -9.10
C THR A 48 3.17 6.45 -9.87
N THR A 49 2.28 7.43 -10.03
CA THR A 49 1.04 7.26 -10.84
C THR A 49 1.32 6.84 -12.28
N GLY A 50 2.47 7.20 -12.85
CA GLY A 50 2.91 6.76 -14.18
C GLY A 50 3.28 5.28 -14.22
N GLU A 51 4.03 4.79 -13.24
CA GLU A 51 4.37 3.37 -13.11
C GLU A 51 3.13 2.53 -12.83
N ILE A 52 2.24 3.02 -11.97
CA ILE A 52 0.95 2.38 -11.69
C ILE A 52 0.10 2.26 -12.95
N ALA A 53 0.10 3.28 -13.81
CA ALA A 53 -0.61 3.22 -15.10
C ALA A 53 -0.08 2.10 -16.00
N GLY A 54 1.25 1.95 -16.06
CA GLY A 54 1.90 0.82 -16.73
C GLY A 54 1.53 -0.53 -16.12
N LEU A 55 1.58 -0.66 -14.80
CA LEU A 55 1.28 -1.90 -14.07
C LEU A 55 -0.20 -2.32 -14.13
N CYS A 56 -1.10 -1.35 -14.26
CA CYS A 56 -2.53 -1.58 -14.36
C CYS A 56 -3.02 -1.66 -15.82
N SER A 57 -2.14 -1.50 -16.82
CA SER A 57 -2.50 -1.39 -18.24
C SER A 57 -3.63 -0.38 -18.49
N ARG A 58 -3.61 0.74 -17.76
CA ARG A 58 -4.61 1.81 -17.84
C ARG A 58 -3.94 3.14 -18.10
N SER A 59 -4.70 4.09 -18.66
CA SER A 59 -4.17 5.43 -18.88
C SER A 59 -3.85 6.13 -17.54
N ILE A 60 -2.84 7.00 -17.54
CA ILE A 60 -2.48 7.84 -16.38
C ILE A 60 -3.71 8.64 -15.89
N LYS A 61 -4.56 9.09 -16.82
CA LYS A 61 -5.82 9.79 -16.50
C LYS A 61 -6.76 8.93 -15.67
N THR A 62 -6.89 7.65 -16.01
CA THR A 62 -7.72 6.68 -15.26
C THR A 62 -7.16 6.44 -13.87
N ILE A 63 -5.85 6.24 -13.74
CA ILE A 63 -5.20 6.07 -12.43
C ILE A 63 -5.35 7.33 -11.58
N SER A 64 -5.18 8.52 -12.17
CA SER A 64 -5.38 9.79 -11.46
C SER A 64 -6.83 9.95 -10.98
N ALA A 65 -7.81 9.54 -11.78
CA ALA A 65 -9.22 9.56 -11.38
C ALA A 65 -9.51 8.56 -10.25
N GLN A 66 -8.95 7.35 -10.33
CA GLN A 66 -9.07 6.34 -9.27
C GLN A 66 -8.38 6.80 -7.98
N LYS A 67 -7.20 7.42 -8.09
CA LYS A 67 -6.50 8.04 -6.96
C LYS A 67 -7.38 9.09 -6.30
N ASN A 68 -7.91 10.04 -7.07
CA ASN A 68 -8.77 11.09 -6.53
C ASN A 68 -10.07 10.54 -5.93
N SER A 69 -10.65 9.50 -6.52
CA SER A 69 -11.82 8.80 -5.95
C SER A 69 -11.49 8.15 -4.61
N ALA A 70 -10.39 7.40 -4.54
CA ALA A 70 -9.90 6.78 -3.32
C ALA A 70 -9.63 7.83 -2.23
N PHE A 71 -8.96 8.93 -2.60
CA PHE A 71 -8.63 10.03 -1.71
C PHE A 71 -9.88 10.70 -1.17
N ARG A 72 -10.88 10.94 -2.02
CA ARG A 72 -12.16 11.51 -1.59
C ARG A 72 -12.92 10.57 -0.66
N ARG A 73 -12.86 9.25 -0.87
CA ARG A 73 -13.48 8.24 0.01
C ARG A 73 -12.79 8.16 1.37
N LEU A 74 -11.46 8.25 1.38
CA LEU A 74 -10.66 8.24 2.60
C LEU A 74 -10.60 9.60 3.31
N GLY A 75 -11.06 10.68 2.66
CA GLY A 75 -10.92 12.05 3.19
C GLY A 75 -9.48 12.57 3.16
N VAL A 76 -8.64 12.07 2.25
CA VAL A 76 -7.22 12.40 2.12
C VAL A 76 -7.03 13.49 1.06
N SER A 77 -6.25 14.53 1.37
CA SER A 77 -5.90 15.57 0.39
C SER A 77 -4.50 15.41 -0.19
N ASN A 78 -3.61 14.68 0.48
CA ASN A 78 -2.21 14.59 0.08
C ASN A 78 -1.67 13.15 0.15
N ASP A 79 -0.76 12.81 -0.76
CA ASP A 79 -0.12 11.48 -0.80
C ASP A 79 0.63 11.18 0.51
N ALA A 80 1.19 12.22 1.16
CA ALA A 80 1.85 12.10 2.46
C ALA A 80 0.90 11.81 3.63
N THR A 81 -0.34 12.30 3.57
CA THR A 81 -1.34 12.07 4.64
C THR A 81 -2.09 10.75 4.44
N LEU A 82 -1.99 10.13 3.26
CA LEU A 82 -2.64 8.87 2.95
C LEU A 82 -2.33 7.78 3.99
N LEU A 83 -1.05 7.57 4.31
CA LEU A 83 -0.64 6.57 5.29
C LEU A 83 -1.24 6.86 6.68
N SER A 84 -1.14 8.11 7.14
CA SER A 84 -1.66 8.53 8.44
C SER A 84 -3.18 8.37 8.54
N THR A 85 -3.92 8.69 7.48
CA THR A 85 -5.37 8.52 7.44
C THR A 85 -5.78 7.05 7.41
N LEU A 86 -5.07 6.20 6.66
CA LEU A 86 -5.33 4.75 6.64
C LEU A 86 -5.07 4.09 7.99
N LEU A 87 -4.04 4.56 8.71
CA LEU A 87 -3.75 4.17 10.09
C LEU A 87 -4.88 4.59 11.03
N LEU A 88 -5.33 5.83 10.94
CA LEU A 88 -6.42 6.35 11.77
C LEU A 88 -7.74 5.60 11.52
N HIS A 89 -7.98 5.21 10.26
CA HIS A 89 -9.15 4.44 9.87
C HIS A 89 -9.04 2.94 10.20
N GLY A 90 -7.90 2.46 10.72
CA GLY A 90 -7.66 1.04 11.00
C GLY A 90 -7.62 0.16 9.74
N THR A 91 -7.43 0.77 8.57
CA THR A 91 -7.32 0.06 7.27
C THR A 91 -5.95 -0.56 7.11
N VAL A 92 -4.95 0.07 7.72
CA VAL A 92 -3.55 -0.34 7.69
C VAL A 92 -2.99 -0.32 9.11
N THR A 93 -2.18 -1.31 9.43
CA THR A 93 -1.42 -1.39 10.68
C THR A 93 0.06 -1.30 10.38
N VAL A 94 0.78 -0.39 11.05
CA VAL A 94 2.24 -0.25 10.93
C VAL A 94 2.91 -0.86 12.14
N TYR A 95 3.76 -1.84 11.90
CA TYR A 95 4.63 -2.48 12.88
C TYR A 95 6.04 -1.90 12.73
N THR A 96 6.59 -1.38 13.82
CA THR A 96 8.00 -1.03 13.91
C THR A 96 8.73 -2.14 14.67
N GLY A 97 9.96 -2.47 14.26
CA GLY A 97 10.74 -3.60 14.77
C GLY A 97 11.19 -3.54 16.24
N LEU A 98 10.34 -3.07 17.16
CA LEU A 98 10.45 -3.29 18.60
C LEU A 98 9.47 -4.37 19.10
N ASN A 99 8.74 -5.03 18.20
CA ASN A 99 7.86 -6.15 18.52
C ASN A 99 7.96 -7.25 17.45
N LEU A 100 9.18 -7.65 17.12
CA LEU A 100 9.39 -9.04 16.72
C LEU A 100 9.39 -9.82 18.03
N ASN A 101 8.24 -10.39 18.40
CA ASN A 101 8.29 -11.64 19.14
C ASN A 101 9.17 -12.57 18.30
N GLU A 102 10.43 -12.68 18.69
CA GLU A 102 11.41 -13.53 18.03
C GLU A 102 10.81 -14.94 18.04
N PRO A 103 10.47 -15.55 16.88
CA PRO A 103 10.14 -16.96 16.87
C PRO A 103 11.47 -17.71 16.98
N GLY A 104 11.97 -17.79 18.21
CA GLY A 104 13.36 -18.16 18.49
C GLY A 104 13.60 -18.56 19.94
N LYS A 105 12.72 -19.37 20.53
CA LYS A 105 13.13 -20.40 21.48
C LYS A 105 12.32 -21.67 21.29
#